data_AF-A0A1J5E5U9-F1
#
_entry.id   AF-A0A1J5E5U9-F1
#
_cell.length_a   1.000
_cell.length_b   1.000
_cell.length_c   1.000
_cell.angle_alpha   90.00
_cell.angle_beta   90.00
_cell.angle_gamma   90.00
#
_symmetry.space_group_name_H-M   'P 1'
#
loop_
_entity.id
_entity.type
_entity.pdbx_description
1 polymer ?
#
loop_
_entity_poly.entity_id
_entity_poly.type
_entity_poly.pdbx_seq_one_letter_code
_entity_poly.pdbx_strand_id
1 'polypeptide(L)' 'MSVYEASDFWDDHDFDEFDGIKEVKDFAFSPRAKKYIGIDSELYAAIKDRAKKMNKPAEVLIGEWLSEKTAS' A
#
# COMPACT_ATOMS: atom_id res chain seq x y z
N MET A 1 27.96 14.16 4.19
CA MET A 1 27.14 13.90 3.00
C MET A 1 25.73 14.37 3.28
N SER A 2 25.48 15.63 2.95
CA SER A 2 24.15 16.24 3.01
C SER A 2 23.38 15.93 1.72
N VAL A 3 22.05 16.12 1.74
CA VAL A 3 21.21 15.97 0.54
C VAL A 3 21.63 16.95 -0.56
N TYR A 4 22.12 18.14 -0.18
CA TYR A 4 22.61 19.14 -1.13
C TYR A 4 23.92 18.69 -1.79
N GLU A 5 24.86 18.16 -1.02
CA GLU A 5 26.11 17.60 -1.57
C GLU A 5 25.86 16.42 -2.53
N ALA A 6 24.82 15.61 -2.27
CA ALA A 6 24.43 14.54 -3.17
C ALA A 6 23.72 15.07 -4.44
N SER A 7 22.93 16.15 -4.31
CA SER A 7 22.28 16.80 -5.45
C SER A 7 23.32 17.39 -6.40
N ASP A 8 24.25 18.18 -5.88
CA ASP A 8 25.30 18.84 -6.68
C ASP A 8 26.18 17.80 -7.40
N PHE A 9 26.41 16.64 -6.80
CA PHE A 9 27.17 15.55 -7.42
C PHE A 9 26.44 14.94 -8.63
N TRP A 10 25.13 14.72 -8.53
CA TRP A 10 24.32 14.13 -9.61
C TRP A 10 23.89 15.12 -10.69
N ASP A 11 24.02 16.43 -10.45
CA ASP A 11 23.83 17.45 -11.48
C ASP A 11 24.95 17.40 -12.55
N ASP A 12 26.14 16.92 -12.18
CA ASP A 12 27.34 16.87 -13.03
C ASP A 12 27.72 15.46 -13.53
N HIS A 13 27.07 14.39 -13.05
CA HIS A 13 27.41 13.00 -13.40
C HIS A 13 26.19 12.21 -13.82
N ASP A 14 26.29 11.50 -14.95
CA ASP A 14 25.25 10.56 -15.37
C ASP A 14 25.42 9.18 -14.69
N PHE A 15 24.29 8.48 -14.51
CA PHE A 15 24.26 7.15 -13.87
C PHE A 15 24.97 6.06 -14.70
N ASP A 16 25.27 6.29 -15.97
CA ASP A 16 25.95 5.33 -16.85
C ASP A 16 27.48 5.49 -16.84
N GLU A 17 28.01 6.52 -16.17
CA GLU A 17 29.45 6.77 -16.05
C GLU A 17 30.19 5.77 -15.15
N PHE A 18 29.46 5.00 -14.34
CA PHE A 18 30.04 4.07 -13.37
C PHE A 18 29.97 2.62 -13.86
N ASP A 19 31.13 2.01 -14.04
CA ASP A 19 31.27 0.59 -14.38
C ASP A 19 30.63 -0.29 -13.29
N GLY A 20 29.51 -0.93 -13.64
CA GLY A 20 28.75 -1.81 -12.73
C GLY A 20 27.26 -1.50 -12.66
N ILE A 21 26.82 -0.36 -13.20
CA ILE A 21 25.40 -0.01 -13.27
C ILE A 21 24.79 -0.68 -14.51
N LYS A 22 24.01 -1.74 -14.30
CA LYS A 22 23.16 -2.33 -15.33
C LYS A 22 21.76 -1.74 -15.22
N GLU A 23 21.37 -0.98 -16.23
CA GLU A 23 19.99 -0.52 -16.38
C GLU A 23 19.02 -1.72 -16.35
N VAL A 24 18.10 -1.74 -15.39
CA VAL A 24 17.11 -2.81 -15.25
C VAL A 24 16.01 -2.57 -16.27
N LYS A 25 16.13 -3.17 -17.45
CA LYS A 25 15.18 -3.01 -18.57
C LYS A 25 13.84 -3.74 -18.35
N ASP A 26 13.84 -4.78 -17.51
CA ASP A 26 12.69 -5.68 -17.32
C ASP A 26 12.05 -5.55 -15.93
N PHE A 27 11.82 -4.32 -15.45
CA PHE A 27 11.05 -4.12 -14.23
C PHE A 27 9.55 -4.00 -14.55
N ALA A 28 8.80 -5.09 -14.36
CA ALA A 28 7.35 -5.06 -14.45
C ALA A 28 6.76 -4.46 -13.15
N PHE A 29 6.52 -3.14 -13.15
CA PHE A 29 5.71 -2.50 -12.11
C PHE A 29 4.28 -3.05 -12.25
N SER A 30 3.85 -3.92 -11.33
CA SER A 30 2.44 -4.35 -11.23
C SER A 30 1.78 -3.62 -10.06
N PRO A 31 1.36 -2.36 -10.25
CA PRO A 31 0.61 -1.68 -9.21
C PRO A 31 -0.71 -2.44 -9.05
N ARG A 32 -0.82 -3.26 -8.00
CA ARG A 32 -2.13 -3.79 -7.60
C ARG A 32 -2.94 -2.60 -7.16
N ALA A 33 -3.88 -2.16 -8.01
CA ALA A 33 -4.85 -1.16 -7.64
C ALA A 33 -5.49 -1.59 -6.31
N LYS A 34 -5.27 -0.82 -5.24
CA LYS A 34 -5.95 -1.05 -3.98
C LYS A 34 -7.43 -0.86 -4.24
N LYS A 35 -8.20 -1.95 -4.21
CA LYS A 35 -9.66 -1.89 -4.30
C LYS A 35 -10.17 -1.34 -2.97
N TYR A 36 -10.47 -0.05 -2.93
CA TYR A 36 -11.14 0.55 -1.79
C TYR A 36 -12.63 0.20 -1.88
N ILE A 37 -13.12 -0.53 -0.87
CA ILE A 37 -14.55 -0.82 -0.72
C ILE A 37 -15.07 0.19 0.30
N GLY A 38 -15.90 1.13 -0.17
CA GLY A 38 -16.59 2.05 0.72
C GLY A 38 -17.55 1.29 1.62
N ILE A 39 -17.47 1.53 2.93
CA ILE A 39 -18.41 1.00 3.92
C ILE A 39 -19.29 2.17 4.33
N ASP A 40 -20.61 2.00 4.24
CA ASP A 40 -21.55 3.01 4.72
C ASP A 40 -21.52 3.12 6.25
N SER A 41 -21.93 4.27 6.78
CA SER A 41 -21.85 4.55 8.22
C SER A 41 -22.75 3.65 9.06
N GLU A 42 -23.87 3.18 8.52
CA GLU A 42 -24.84 2.34 9.24
C GLU A 42 -24.30 0.91 9.39
N LEU A 43 -23.71 0.37 8.32
CA LEU A 43 -23.03 -0.91 8.30
C LEU A 43 -21.82 -0.91 9.22
N TYR A 44 -21.02 0.16 9.22
CA TYR A 44 -19.91 0.29 10.16
C TYR A 44 -20.39 0.28 11.62
N ALA A 45 -21.48 1.00 11.93
CA ALA A 45 -22.08 1.00 13.26
C ALA A 45 -22.56 -0.40 13.67
N ALA A 46 -23.24 -1.12 12.77
CA ALA A 46 -23.72 -2.48 13.02
C ALA A 46 -22.56 -3.47 13.28
N ILE A 47 -21.48 -3.38 12.50
CA ILE A 47 -20.28 -4.22 12.70
C ILE A 47 -19.62 -3.90 14.04
N LYS A 48 -19.50 -2.61 14.40
CA LYS A 48 -18.91 -2.17 15.67
C LYS A 48 -19.70 -2.68 16.88
N ASP A 49 -21.02 -2.61 16.84
CA ASP A 49 -21.89 -3.12 17.91
C ASP A 49 -21.77 -4.64 18.06
N ARG A 50 -21.67 -5.36 16.93
CA ARG A 50 -21.44 -6.80 16.93
C ARG A 50 -20.05 -7.16 17.47
N ALA A 51 -19.01 -6.41 17.10
CA ALA A 51 -17.65 -6.58 17.58
C ALA A 51 -17.58 -6.43 19.12
N LYS A 52 -18.26 -5.41 19.65
CA LYS A 52 -18.37 -5.15 21.09
C LYS A 52 -19.03 -6.32 21.82
N LYS A 53 -20.12 -6.87 21.27
CA LYS A 53 -20.82 -8.04 21.86
C LYS A 53 -19.97 -9.30 21.85
N MET A 54 -19.09 -9.44 20.86
CA MET A 54 -18.21 -10.61 20.69
C MET A 54 -16.84 -10.44 21.35
N ASN A 55 -16.58 -9.29 22.00
CA ASN A 55 -15.28 -8.91 22.58
C ASN A 55 -14.11 -9.09 21.59
N LYS A 56 -14.35 -8.73 20.32
CA LYS A 56 -13.37 -8.79 19.23
C LYS A 56 -13.14 -7.38 18.67
N PRO A 57 -11.97 -7.10 18.08
CA PRO A 57 -11.76 -5.87 17.32
C PRO A 57 -12.70 -5.79 16.11
N ALA A 58 -13.24 -4.60 15.83
CA ALA A 58 -14.13 -4.40 14.68
C ALA A 58 -13.43 -4.67 13.34
N GLU A 59 -12.13 -4.42 13.26
CA GLU A 59 -11.27 -4.68 12.09
C GLU A 59 -11.28 -6.15 11.67
N VAL A 60 -11.34 -7.08 12.63
CA VAL A 60 -11.39 -8.52 12.35
C VAL A 60 -12.70 -8.87 11.66
N LEU A 61 -13.82 -8.36 12.17
CA LEU A 61 -15.14 -8.59 11.56
C LEU A 61 -15.28 -7.90 10.20
N ILE A 62 -14.68 -6.72 10.02
CA ILE A 62 -14.63 -6.03 8.71
C ILE A 62 -13.83 -6.87 7.72
N GLY A 63 -12.70 -7.44 8.13
CA GLY A 63 -11.89 -8.32 7.30
C GLY A 63 -12.63 -9.59 6.87
N GLU A 64 -13.30 -10.25 7.82
CA GLU A 64 -14.17 -11.42 7.55
C GLU A 64 -15.28 -11.05 6.55
N TRP A 65 -16.01 -9.96 6.78
CA TRP A 65 -17.07 -9.49 5.89
C TRP A 65 -16.57 -9.14 4.48
N LEU A 66 -15.43 -8.47 4.36
CA LEU A 66 -14.81 -8.14 3.08
C LEU A 66 -14.37 -9.40 2.33
N SER A 67 -13.84 -10.40 3.04
CA SER A 67 -13.44 -11.67 2.43
C SER A 67 -14.64 -12.44 1.86
N GLU A 68 -15.78 -12.45 2.57
CA GLU A 68 -17.03 -13.03 2.07
C GLU A 68 -17.57 -12.28 0.84
N LYS A 69 -17.50 -10.95 0.82
CA LYS A 69 -17.98 -10.11 -0.29
C LYS A 69 -17.12 -10.19 -1.55
N THR A 70 -15.81 -10.42 -1.41
CA THR A 70 -14.84 -10.42 -2.52
C THR A 70 -14.53 -11.81 -3.07
N ALA A 71 -14.92 -12.87 -2.34
CA ALA A 71 -14.83 -14.25 -2.79
C ALA A 71 -16.00 -14.68 -3.71
N SER A 72 -16.97 -13.79 -3.97
CA SER A 72 -18.12 -14.02 -4.85
C SER A 72 -17.97 -13.39 -6.23
#